data_AF-A0A8C6TEU7-F1
#
_entry.id   AF-A0A8C6TEU7-F1
#
_cell.length_a   1.000
_cell.length_b   1.000
_cell.length_c   1.000
_cell.angle_alpha   90.00
_cell.angle_beta   90.00
_cell.angle_gamma   90.00
#
_symmetry.space_group_name_H-M   'P 1'
#
loop_
_entity.id
_entity.type
_entity.pdbx_description
1 polymer ?
#
loop_
_entity_poly.entity_id
_entity_poly.type
_entity_poly.pdbx_seq_one_letter_code
_entity_poly.pdbx_strand_id
1 'polypeptide(L)'
;LVDFTFWQGMTLQQSLDECMEALDLFLNNHFNESLERLRPRVNDSMYHALIYATVLEMQAMMTFQHNDITNAGNTMKSAQEVLFTQYWCVLSVVQLHAEVCYAECQLQRAALTFLQDENMVNFIKGGIKVRNSYLIYKELHSLIKSHNCLKGASHLHLEGGISFGIGAFNLTLSLFPPGLLKLLEFAGFSGDKEYGLSLLSASATGMNLRSMLCALLLLCYYTFLTIILGTGEVTEAEELLKPFRLRYPQGAIFLFFAGRTEEIKGNIDEAVALFEDGCKAQQAWKQFHHMCYWELMWCFTYKRDWKMAYFYADLLSRESRWSKAMYVYMKAAYLSMLPEQEGRPFEEDEVLLFRQVSTFKQKIAGKSPPTEKFAIRKARRYKAPCPVRLPVPALEMMYMWNGFSMIRRRPELTKGMLETVQEAERTLQDSPEHEFVVDDLCLILLLKGVCLRNQGPAAFCSGQFPTAFERKIRFDHYLVPNALVEMGLIYIYQGERDKAIKVLRKAKNSYKDYSMESRTQFRIHAALAKVKAEKAEDEDTHL
;
A
#
# COMPACT_ATOMS: atom_id res chain seq x y z
N LEU A 1 38.82 -14.18 -20.75
CA LEU A 1 39.05 -14.15 -19.29
C LEU A 1 40.22 -13.24 -19.03
N VAL A 2 39.97 -11.94 -18.88
CA VAL A 2 40.94 -11.04 -18.28
C VAL A 2 40.17 -10.30 -17.19
N ASP A 3 40.41 -10.69 -15.94
CA ASP A 3 39.99 -9.97 -14.76
C ASP A 3 40.79 -8.66 -14.71
N PHE A 4 40.22 -7.61 -15.29
CA PHE A 4 40.77 -6.27 -15.14
C PHE A 4 40.17 -5.65 -13.87
N THR A 5 41.04 -5.40 -12.90
CA THR A 5 40.78 -4.58 -11.71
C THR A 5 40.28 -3.20 -12.15
N PHE A 6 39.04 -2.84 -11.83
CA PHE A 6 38.52 -1.49 -12.05
C PHE A 6 39.02 -0.54 -10.95
N TRP A 7 38.96 0.77 -11.22
CA TRP A 7 39.38 1.88 -10.37
C TRP A 7 39.45 1.53 -8.87
N GLN A 8 40.67 1.58 -8.32
CA GLN A 8 41.03 1.19 -6.94
C GLN A 8 40.95 -0.32 -6.59
N GLY A 9 41.07 -1.23 -7.57
CA GLY A 9 41.45 -2.62 -7.34
C GLY A 9 40.31 -3.63 -7.15
N MET A 10 39.08 -3.33 -7.59
CA MET A 10 37.92 -4.23 -7.45
C MET A 10 37.27 -4.55 -8.81
N THR A 11 36.87 -5.81 -9.02
CA THR A 11 36.13 -6.22 -10.23
C THR A 11 34.62 -5.99 -10.05
N LEU A 12 33.87 -5.93 -11.16
CA LEU A 12 32.40 -5.86 -11.12
C LEU A 12 31.78 -7.01 -10.34
N GLN A 13 32.32 -8.23 -10.51
CA GLN A 13 31.84 -9.42 -9.81
C GLN A 13 32.06 -9.30 -8.30
N GLN A 14 33.27 -8.91 -7.87
CA GLN A 14 33.55 -8.65 -6.46
C GLN A 14 32.59 -7.61 -5.89
N SER A 15 32.35 -6.51 -6.61
CA SER A 15 31.39 -5.50 -6.17
C SER A 15 29.97 -6.03 -6.02
N LEU A 16 29.53 -6.94 -6.89
CA LEU A 16 28.21 -7.56 -6.82
C LEU A 16 28.13 -8.52 -5.62
N ASP A 17 29.17 -9.32 -5.39
CA ASP A 17 29.23 -10.30 -4.31
C ASP A 17 29.20 -9.59 -2.94
N GLU A 18 30.01 -8.53 -2.74
CA GLU A 18 29.99 -7.74 -1.50
C GLU A 18 28.62 -7.09 -1.24
N CYS A 19 27.96 -6.63 -2.31
CA CYS A 19 26.62 -6.05 -2.22
C CYS A 19 25.54 -7.10 -1.91
N MET A 20 25.67 -8.32 -2.42
CA MET A 20 24.79 -9.44 -2.08
C MET A 20 24.93 -9.82 -0.60
N GLU A 21 26.15 -9.87 -0.07
CA GLU A 21 26.41 -10.09 1.37
C GLU A 21 25.77 -8.98 2.22
N ALA A 22 25.95 -7.72 1.83
CA ALA A 22 25.35 -6.60 2.54
C ALA A 22 23.81 -6.67 2.55
N LEU A 23 23.19 -7.08 1.44
CA LEU A 23 21.73 -7.29 1.41
C LEU A 23 21.29 -8.48 2.27
N ASP A 24 22.07 -9.56 2.32
CA ASP A 24 21.78 -10.71 3.18
C ASP A 24 21.80 -10.32 4.67
N LEU A 25 22.80 -9.50 5.08
CA LEU A 25 22.85 -8.88 6.41
C LEU A 25 21.60 -8.04 6.68
N PHE A 26 21.22 -7.16 5.74
CA PHE A 26 20.03 -6.31 5.87
C PHE A 26 18.76 -7.16 6.08
N LEU A 27 18.59 -8.23 5.29
CA LEU A 27 17.44 -9.13 5.36
C LEU A 27 17.40 -9.98 6.64
N ASN A 28 18.55 -10.21 7.27
CA ASN A 28 18.69 -10.82 8.59
C ASN A 28 18.68 -9.80 9.75
N ASN A 29 18.18 -8.58 9.51
CA ASN A 29 18.08 -7.49 10.50
C ASN A 29 19.42 -6.89 10.98
N HIS A 30 20.56 -7.26 10.38
CA HIS A 30 21.87 -6.68 10.65
C HIS A 30 22.04 -5.36 9.88
N PHE A 31 21.14 -4.41 10.10
CA PHE A 31 21.04 -3.18 9.30
C PHE A 31 22.29 -2.30 9.36
N ASN A 32 22.87 -2.13 10.55
CA ASN A 32 24.07 -1.31 10.73
C ASN A 32 25.29 -1.97 10.06
N GLU A 33 25.47 -3.27 10.25
CA GLU A 33 26.56 -4.04 9.62
C GLU A 33 26.45 -4.00 8.09
N SER A 34 25.23 -4.11 7.55
CA SER A 34 24.95 -3.94 6.12
C SER A 34 25.41 -2.56 5.61
N LEU A 35 25.02 -1.48 6.30
CA LEU A 35 25.41 -0.12 5.92
C LEU A 35 26.92 0.12 6.06
N GLU A 36 27.55 -0.42 7.12
CA GLU A 36 29.00 -0.33 7.34
C GLU A 36 29.79 -1.10 6.28
N ARG A 37 29.27 -2.23 5.80
CA ARG A 37 29.85 -3.00 4.70
C ARG A 37 29.82 -2.20 3.39
N LEU A 38 28.74 -1.46 3.14
CA LEU A 38 28.54 -0.71 1.91
C LEU A 38 29.32 0.62 1.88
N ARG A 39 29.39 1.31 3.03
CA ARG A 39 29.88 2.69 3.16
C ARG A 39 31.27 2.96 2.56
N PRO A 40 32.29 2.09 2.69
CA PRO A 40 33.65 2.39 2.23
C PRO A 40 33.77 2.63 0.72
N ARG A 41 32.82 2.13 -0.09
CA ARG A 41 32.90 2.15 -1.56
C ARG A 41 31.77 2.94 -2.23
N VAL A 42 30.98 3.71 -1.48
CA VAL A 42 29.84 4.46 -2.02
C VAL A 42 30.24 5.55 -3.03
N ASN A 43 31.50 5.97 -3.03
CA ASN A 43 32.02 6.96 -3.98
C ASN A 43 32.66 6.32 -5.22
N ASP A 44 32.94 5.02 -5.18
CA ASP A 44 33.79 4.35 -6.18
C ASP A 44 33.06 3.23 -6.94
N SER A 45 32.03 2.60 -6.34
CA SER A 45 31.27 1.50 -6.96
C SER A 45 29.80 1.88 -7.19
N MET A 46 29.32 1.65 -8.42
CA MET A 46 27.92 1.85 -8.81
C MET A 46 26.93 1.13 -7.88
N TYR A 47 27.23 -0.11 -7.50
CA TYR A 47 26.33 -0.95 -6.73
C TYR A 47 26.34 -0.59 -5.25
N HIS A 48 27.51 -0.31 -4.68
CA HIS A 48 27.62 0.16 -3.30
C HIS A 48 26.90 1.49 -3.13
N ALA A 49 27.13 2.43 -4.05
CA ALA A 49 26.48 3.73 -4.05
C ALA A 49 24.94 3.60 -4.10
N LEU A 50 24.43 2.81 -5.06
CA LEU A 50 23.00 2.64 -5.26
C LEU A 50 22.33 1.89 -4.10
N ILE A 51 22.90 0.78 -3.63
CA ILE A 51 22.29 0.00 -2.54
C ILE A 51 22.31 0.78 -1.23
N TYR A 52 23.43 1.43 -0.90
CA TYR A 52 23.50 2.29 0.28
C TYR A 52 22.44 3.39 0.22
N ALA A 53 22.30 4.06 -0.93
CA ALA A 53 21.27 5.08 -1.12
C ALA A 53 19.85 4.50 -1.03
N THR A 54 19.61 3.30 -1.58
CA THR A 54 18.33 2.59 -1.52
C THR A 54 17.93 2.26 -0.09
N VAL A 55 18.87 1.77 0.73
CA VAL A 55 18.61 1.46 2.15
C VAL A 55 18.24 2.73 2.92
N LEU A 56 18.94 3.84 2.70
CA LEU A 56 18.60 5.13 3.33
C LEU A 56 17.28 5.69 2.81
N GLU A 57 16.95 5.49 1.55
CA GLU A 57 15.63 5.83 1.01
C GLU A 57 14.53 5.01 1.65
N MET A 58 14.70 3.68 1.80
CA MET A 58 13.72 2.85 2.51
C MET A 58 13.47 3.38 3.93
N GLN A 59 14.52 3.76 4.66
CA GLN A 59 14.38 4.41 5.96
C GLN A 59 13.56 5.71 5.86
N ALA A 60 13.91 6.61 4.93
CA ALA A 60 13.21 7.87 4.73
C ALA A 60 11.73 7.70 4.35
N MET A 61 11.43 6.75 3.47
CA MET A 61 10.08 6.39 3.05
C MET A 61 9.28 5.81 4.22
N MET A 62 9.89 5.06 5.14
CA MET A 62 9.17 4.53 6.29
C MET A 62 8.99 5.55 7.43
N THR A 63 9.93 6.50 7.62
CA THR A 63 9.82 7.50 8.70
C THR A 63 8.96 8.70 8.36
N PHE A 64 9.00 9.13 7.10
CA PHE A 64 8.56 10.46 6.70
C PHE A 64 9.22 11.61 7.49
N GLN A 65 10.40 11.37 8.07
CA GLN A 65 11.17 12.40 8.76
C GLN A 65 11.92 13.25 7.74
N HIS A 66 11.81 14.57 7.87
CA HIS A 66 12.40 15.51 6.92
C HIS A 66 13.93 15.37 6.83
N ASN A 67 14.60 15.07 7.94
CA ASN A 67 16.04 14.83 7.97
C ASN A 67 16.42 13.57 7.17
N ASP A 68 15.67 12.48 7.35
CA ASP A 68 15.90 11.24 6.60
C ASP A 68 15.63 11.42 5.11
N ILE A 69 14.52 12.08 4.74
CA ILE A 69 14.19 12.39 3.34
C ILE A 69 15.26 13.27 2.68
N THR A 70 15.77 14.26 3.40
CA THR A 70 16.85 15.14 2.90
C THR A 70 18.15 14.36 2.76
N ASN A 71 18.52 13.55 3.76
CA ASN A 71 19.72 12.73 3.74
C ASN A 71 19.70 11.69 2.61
N ALA A 72 18.58 10.98 2.46
CA ALA A 72 18.37 10.04 1.36
C ALA A 72 18.43 10.76 0.01
N GLY A 73 17.81 11.93 -0.12
CA GLY A 73 17.85 12.73 -1.35
C GLY A 73 19.26 13.17 -1.75
N ASN A 74 20.07 13.61 -0.78
CA ASN A 74 21.46 13.97 -0.98
C ASN A 74 22.32 12.75 -1.36
N THR A 75 22.16 11.64 -0.61
CA THR A 75 22.89 10.40 -0.88
C THR A 75 22.57 9.86 -2.27
N MET A 76 21.30 9.88 -2.66
CA MET A 76 20.85 9.43 -3.99
C MET A 76 21.39 10.34 -5.11
N LYS A 77 21.55 11.64 -4.84
CA LYS A 77 22.21 12.57 -5.78
C LYS A 77 23.69 12.20 -5.95
N SER A 78 24.43 11.98 -4.86
CA SER A 78 25.83 11.54 -4.91
C SER A 78 25.99 10.20 -5.62
N ALA A 79 25.12 9.23 -5.35
CA ALA A 79 25.12 7.95 -6.06
C ALA A 79 24.92 8.15 -7.56
N GLN A 80 24.02 9.05 -7.97
CA GLN A 80 23.83 9.37 -9.39
C GLN A 80 25.08 9.98 -10.05
N GLU A 81 25.85 10.80 -9.33
CA GLU A 81 27.09 11.38 -9.84
C GLU A 81 28.13 10.28 -10.12
N VAL A 82 28.30 9.32 -9.19
CA VAL A 82 29.12 8.12 -9.39
C VAL A 82 28.67 7.33 -10.61
N LEU A 83 27.36 7.06 -10.72
CA LEU A 83 26.78 6.33 -11.85
C LEU A 83 27.01 7.03 -13.18
N PHE A 84 26.89 8.37 -13.22
CA PHE A 84 27.11 9.15 -14.43
C PHE A 84 28.57 9.11 -14.88
N THR A 85 29.54 9.13 -13.97
CA THR A 85 30.95 8.99 -14.35
C THR A 85 31.24 7.63 -14.99
N GLN A 86 30.60 6.57 -14.50
CA GLN A 86 30.76 5.20 -15.02
C GLN A 86 29.95 4.96 -16.30
N TYR A 87 28.91 5.76 -16.56
CA TYR A 87 28.10 5.73 -17.78
C TYR A 87 28.93 6.04 -19.05
N TRP A 88 30.00 6.84 -18.94
CA TRP A 88 30.86 7.22 -20.08
C TRP A 88 32.09 6.32 -20.28
N CYS A 89 32.23 5.23 -19.51
CA CYS A 89 33.33 4.28 -19.70
C CYS A 89 33.12 3.41 -20.96
N VAL A 90 34.17 3.25 -21.77
CA VAL A 90 34.17 2.55 -23.08
C VAL A 90 34.14 1.01 -22.97
N LEU A 91 33.33 0.45 -22.07
CA LEU A 91 33.20 -1.01 -21.86
C LEU A 91 31.73 -1.42 -21.81
N SER A 92 31.29 -2.23 -22.79
CA SER A 92 29.86 -2.49 -23.04
C SER A 92 29.10 -3.09 -21.86
N VAL A 93 29.65 -4.09 -21.15
CA VAL A 93 28.93 -4.76 -20.05
C VAL A 93 28.82 -3.86 -18.82
N VAL A 94 29.92 -3.23 -18.38
CA VAL A 94 29.93 -2.32 -17.22
C VAL A 94 29.02 -1.12 -17.46
N GLN A 95 29.05 -0.57 -18.68
CA GLN A 95 28.14 0.49 -19.08
C GLN A 95 26.68 0.07 -18.89
N LEU A 96 26.26 -1.10 -19.40
CA LEU A 96 24.88 -1.60 -19.25
C LEU A 96 24.46 -1.72 -17.78
N HIS A 97 25.34 -2.20 -16.90
CA HIS A 97 25.08 -2.25 -15.45
C HIS A 97 24.92 -0.84 -14.85
N ALA A 98 25.76 0.11 -15.27
CA ALA A 98 25.65 1.52 -14.85
C ALA A 98 24.35 2.17 -15.35
N GLU A 99 23.89 1.85 -16.56
CA GLU A 99 22.64 2.37 -17.12
C GLU A 99 21.42 1.87 -16.32
N VAL A 100 21.37 0.58 -15.98
CA VAL A 100 20.33 0.01 -15.11
C VAL A 100 20.33 0.72 -13.76
N CYS A 101 21.50 0.83 -13.12
CA CYS A 101 21.62 1.47 -11.82
C CYS A 101 21.22 2.96 -11.88
N TYR A 102 21.55 3.64 -12.97
CA TYR A 102 21.15 5.03 -13.19
C TYR A 102 19.64 5.18 -13.39
N ALA A 103 19.01 4.28 -14.15
CA ALA A 103 17.56 4.27 -14.33
C ALA A 103 16.82 4.01 -13.01
N GLU A 104 17.31 3.08 -12.20
CA GLU A 104 16.81 2.78 -10.85
C GLU A 104 16.95 4.01 -9.93
N CYS A 105 18.14 4.60 -9.88
CA CYS A 105 18.40 5.82 -9.12
C CYS A 105 17.46 6.97 -9.52
N GLN A 106 17.16 7.14 -10.81
CA GLN A 106 16.21 8.17 -11.26
C GLN A 106 14.79 7.96 -10.72
N LEU A 107 14.32 6.71 -10.63
CA LEU A 107 13.01 6.39 -10.06
C LEU A 107 12.95 6.72 -8.57
N GLN A 108 13.96 6.28 -7.83
CA GLN A 108 14.10 6.54 -6.41
C GLN A 108 14.19 8.05 -6.11
N ARG A 109 15.01 8.78 -6.88
CA ARG A 109 15.04 10.24 -6.82
C ARG A 109 13.69 10.88 -7.15
N ALA A 110 12.93 10.33 -8.09
CA ALA A 110 11.60 10.85 -8.40
C ALA A 110 10.64 10.67 -7.21
N ALA A 111 10.66 9.49 -6.57
CA ALA A 111 9.88 9.20 -5.37
C ALA A 111 10.19 10.21 -4.25
N LEU A 112 11.47 10.39 -3.91
CA LEU A 112 11.91 11.39 -2.93
C LEU A 112 11.54 12.82 -3.35
N THR A 113 11.63 13.18 -4.64
CA THR A 113 11.22 14.51 -5.13
C THR A 113 9.73 14.76 -4.92
N PHE A 114 8.87 13.74 -5.04
CA PHE A 114 7.44 13.88 -4.74
C PHE A 114 7.15 14.03 -3.24
N LEU A 115 8.08 13.59 -2.38
CA LEU A 115 8.03 13.84 -0.94
C LEU A 115 8.65 15.19 -0.55
N GLN A 116 9.57 15.72 -1.35
CA GLN A 116 10.29 16.97 -1.13
C GLN A 116 9.56 18.19 -1.74
N ASP A 117 9.03 19.04 -0.87
CA ASP A 117 8.42 20.35 -1.18
C ASP A 117 7.19 20.37 -2.11
N GLU A 118 6.29 21.31 -1.82
CA GLU A 118 4.91 21.34 -2.33
C GLU A 118 4.75 22.06 -3.68
N ASN A 119 5.83 22.34 -4.42
CA ASN A 119 5.77 23.17 -5.62
C ASN A 119 5.59 22.34 -6.92
N MET A 120 4.88 22.94 -7.89
CA MET A 120 4.62 22.34 -9.21
C MET A 120 5.91 21.99 -9.97
N VAL A 121 7.00 22.73 -9.71
CA VAL A 121 8.29 22.52 -10.35
C VAL A 121 8.88 21.16 -9.96
N ASN A 122 8.83 20.79 -8.68
CA ASN A 122 9.30 19.49 -8.21
C ASN A 122 8.45 18.35 -8.76
N PHE A 123 7.13 18.54 -8.87
CA PHE A 123 6.25 17.57 -9.52
C PHE A 123 6.65 17.30 -10.97
N ILE A 124 6.90 18.36 -11.75
CA ILE A 124 7.36 18.23 -13.15
C ILE A 124 8.73 17.55 -13.22
N LYS A 125 9.68 17.96 -12.35
CA LYS A 125 11.01 17.33 -12.27
C LYS A 125 10.90 15.83 -11.96
N GLY A 126 10.06 15.44 -11.01
CA GLY A 126 9.78 14.04 -10.70
C GLY A 126 9.23 13.29 -11.91
N GLY A 127 8.26 13.86 -12.63
CA GLY A 127 7.71 13.27 -13.85
C GLY A 127 8.75 13.05 -14.96
N ILE A 128 9.65 14.02 -15.18
CA ILE A 128 10.75 13.89 -16.15
C ILE A 128 11.69 12.73 -15.78
N LYS A 129 12.02 12.59 -14.49
CA LYS A 129 12.88 11.50 -13.99
C LYS A 129 12.25 10.12 -14.24
N VAL A 130 10.96 9.98 -13.94
CA VAL A 130 10.21 8.74 -14.20
C VAL A 130 10.24 8.41 -15.69
N ARG A 131 10.00 9.40 -16.56
CA ARG A 131 10.04 9.20 -18.02
C ARG A 131 11.42 8.77 -18.50
N ASN A 132 12.48 9.43 -18.05
CA ASN A 132 13.85 9.09 -18.46
C ASN A 132 14.22 7.67 -18.02
N SER A 133 13.87 7.28 -16.80
CA SER A 133 14.08 5.91 -16.32
C SER A 133 13.35 4.88 -17.21
N TYR A 134 12.08 5.11 -17.52
CA TYR A 134 11.29 4.21 -18.37
C TYR A 134 11.91 4.01 -19.75
N LEU A 135 12.40 5.09 -20.38
CA LEU A 135 13.05 5.02 -21.69
C LEU A 135 14.33 4.20 -21.65
N ILE A 136 15.19 4.42 -20.64
CA ILE A 136 16.44 3.66 -20.45
C ILE A 136 16.12 2.18 -20.28
N TYR A 137 15.17 1.83 -19.40
CA TYR A 137 14.78 0.43 -19.23
C TYR A 137 14.26 -0.20 -20.52
N LYS A 138 13.44 0.52 -21.31
CA LYS A 138 12.94 0.00 -22.60
C LYS A 138 14.07 -0.28 -23.59
N GLU A 139 15.04 0.62 -23.68
CA GLU A 139 16.20 0.47 -24.57
C GLU A 139 17.05 -0.74 -24.15
N LEU A 140 17.38 -0.85 -22.86
CA LEU A 140 18.11 -1.98 -22.31
C LEU A 140 17.38 -3.31 -22.49
N HIS A 141 16.06 -3.32 -22.33
CA HIS A 141 15.22 -4.51 -22.54
C HIS A 141 15.18 -4.97 -24.00
N SER A 142 15.18 -4.02 -24.94
CA SER A 142 15.31 -4.32 -26.37
C SER A 142 16.69 -4.92 -26.67
N LEU A 143 17.74 -4.35 -26.08
CA LEU A 143 19.12 -4.78 -26.28
C LEU A 143 19.39 -6.18 -25.71
N ILE A 144 18.93 -6.48 -24.51
CA ILE A 144 19.16 -7.79 -23.88
C ILE A 144 18.41 -8.94 -24.58
N LYS A 145 17.29 -8.64 -25.24
CA LYS A 145 16.55 -9.59 -26.09
C LYS A 145 17.21 -9.83 -27.45
N SER A 146 18.12 -8.96 -27.89
CA SER A 146 18.83 -9.14 -29.14
C SER A 146 19.88 -10.26 -29.03
N HIS A 147 20.14 -10.97 -30.14
CA HIS A 147 21.09 -12.10 -30.18
C HIS A 147 22.56 -11.72 -29.93
N ASN A 148 22.87 -10.42 -29.83
CA ASN A 148 24.23 -9.89 -29.72
C ASN A 148 24.64 -9.53 -28.28
N CYS A 149 23.81 -9.82 -27.27
CA CYS A 149 24.13 -9.47 -25.88
C CYS A 149 25.19 -10.41 -25.29
N LEU A 150 26.28 -9.84 -24.76
CA LEU A 150 27.34 -10.59 -24.09
C LEU A 150 26.83 -11.19 -22.77
N LYS A 151 26.90 -12.52 -22.67
CA LYS A 151 26.52 -13.27 -21.46
C LYS A 151 27.78 -13.64 -20.67
N GLY A 152 28.03 -12.90 -19.60
CA GLY A 152 29.09 -13.17 -18.61
C GLY A 152 28.51 -13.54 -17.24
N ALA A 153 29.37 -13.76 -16.24
CA ALA A 153 28.96 -14.10 -14.87
C ALA A 153 28.00 -13.07 -14.24
N SER A 154 28.19 -11.77 -14.55
CA SER A 154 27.34 -10.69 -14.05
C SER A 154 26.00 -10.55 -14.79
N HIS A 155 25.79 -11.27 -15.90
CA HIS A 155 24.61 -11.10 -16.77
C HIS A 155 23.28 -11.35 -16.02
N LEU A 156 23.26 -12.31 -15.10
CA LEU A 156 22.08 -12.58 -14.26
C LEU A 156 21.65 -11.36 -13.43
N HIS A 157 22.61 -10.57 -12.92
CA HIS A 157 22.32 -9.35 -12.18
C HIS A 157 21.81 -8.22 -13.08
N LEU A 158 22.33 -8.14 -14.31
CA LEU A 158 21.85 -7.19 -15.31
C LEU A 158 20.41 -7.50 -15.73
N GLU A 159 20.13 -8.76 -16.09
CA GLU A 159 18.81 -9.24 -16.48
C GLU A 159 17.79 -9.06 -15.35
N GLY A 160 18.16 -9.39 -14.11
CA GLY A 160 17.31 -9.16 -12.94
C GLY A 160 16.97 -7.68 -12.73
N GLY A 161 17.93 -6.78 -12.94
CA GLY A 161 17.70 -5.33 -12.85
C GLY A 161 16.78 -4.78 -13.96
N ILE A 162 16.96 -5.23 -15.20
CA ILE A 162 16.10 -4.83 -16.33
C ILE A 162 14.68 -5.34 -16.11
N SER A 163 14.55 -6.62 -15.72
CA SER A 163 13.27 -7.26 -15.44
C SER A 163 12.54 -6.59 -14.28
N PHE A 164 13.25 -6.18 -13.22
CA PHE A 164 12.69 -5.38 -12.14
C PHE A 164 12.08 -4.08 -12.66
N GLY A 165 12.85 -3.27 -13.40
CA GLY A 165 12.39 -1.99 -13.92
C GLY A 165 11.21 -2.11 -14.88
N ILE A 166 11.33 -2.97 -15.90
CA ILE A 166 10.26 -3.20 -16.89
C ILE A 166 9.02 -3.79 -16.24
N GLY A 167 9.21 -4.76 -15.34
CA GLY A 167 8.13 -5.40 -14.60
C GLY A 167 7.37 -4.39 -13.73
N ALA A 168 8.09 -3.56 -12.97
CA ALA A 168 7.52 -2.53 -12.13
C ALA A 168 6.75 -1.47 -12.93
N PHE A 169 7.29 -1.01 -14.07
CA PHE A 169 6.60 -0.07 -14.94
C PHE A 169 5.33 -0.66 -15.53
N ASN A 170 5.39 -1.88 -16.09
CA ASN A 170 4.23 -2.52 -16.69
C ASN A 170 3.11 -2.77 -15.67
N LEU A 171 3.47 -3.29 -14.49
CA LEU A 171 2.54 -3.50 -13.40
C LEU A 171 1.91 -2.17 -12.96
N THR A 172 2.73 -1.17 -12.63
CA THR A 172 2.23 0.12 -12.11
C THR A 172 1.36 0.84 -13.13
N LEU A 173 1.78 0.87 -14.39
CA LEU A 173 1.02 1.49 -15.48
C LEU A 173 -0.34 0.81 -15.67
N SER A 174 -0.39 -0.53 -15.62
CA SER A 174 -1.64 -1.29 -15.78
C SER A 174 -2.70 -0.99 -14.72
N LEU A 175 -2.30 -0.45 -13.56
CA LEU A 175 -3.20 -0.13 -12.45
C LEU A 175 -3.86 1.24 -12.58
N PHE A 176 -3.44 2.08 -13.53
CA PHE A 176 -4.03 3.41 -13.70
C PHE A 176 -5.45 3.33 -14.28
N PRO A 177 -6.36 4.25 -13.90
CA PRO A 177 -7.68 4.33 -14.52
C PRO A 177 -7.59 4.60 -16.02
N PRO A 178 -8.51 4.10 -16.85
CA PRO A 178 -8.47 4.25 -18.32
C PRO A 178 -8.34 5.69 -18.82
N GLY A 179 -8.89 6.68 -18.10
CA GLY A 179 -8.78 8.09 -18.47
C GLY A 179 -7.35 8.64 -18.34
N LEU A 180 -6.61 8.19 -17.32
CA LEU A 180 -5.22 8.59 -17.10
C LEU A 180 -4.27 7.77 -17.98
N LEU A 181 -4.59 6.48 -18.20
CA LEU A 181 -3.87 5.63 -19.15
C LEU A 181 -3.82 6.23 -20.56
N LYS A 182 -4.95 6.69 -21.12
CA LYS A 182 -4.98 7.30 -22.46
C LYS A 182 -4.02 8.49 -22.61
N LEU A 183 -3.87 9.29 -21.56
CA LEU A 183 -2.93 10.42 -21.55
C LEU A 183 -1.47 9.95 -21.52
N LEU A 184 -1.20 8.90 -20.74
CA LEU A 184 0.13 8.30 -20.61
C LEU A 184 0.54 7.53 -21.88
N GLU A 185 -0.41 6.83 -22.51
CA GLU A 185 -0.24 6.15 -23.80
C GLU A 185 0.13 7.11 -24.92
N PHE A 186 -0.52 8.27 -24.96
CA PHE A 186 -0.14 9.35 -25.87
C PHE A 186 1.32 9.81 -25.66
N ALA A 187 1.82 9.76 -24.42
CA ALA A 187 3.20 10.07 -24.08
C ALA A 187 4.19 8.89 -24.26
N GLY A 188 3.72 7.73 -24.75
CA GLY A 188 4.53 6.54 -25.05
C GLY A 188 4.59 5.50 -23.92
N PHE A 189 3.79 5.65 -22.86
CA PHE A 189 3.70 4.68 -21.76
C PHE A 189 2.60 3.66 -22.01
N SER A 190 2.91 2.39 -21.90
CA SER A 190 1.92 1.31 -21.95
C SER A 190 2.23 0.33 -20.83
N GLY A 191 1.19 -0.22 -20.19
CA GLY A 191 1.35 -1.20 -19.13
C GLY A 191 0.61 -2.50 -19.46
N ASP A 192 1.31 -3.61 -19.34
CA ASP A 192 0.74 -4.95 -19.40
C ASP A 192 0.92 -5.63 -18.03
N LYS A 193 -0.20 -5.85 -17.33
CA LYS A 193 -0.20 -6.42 -15.99
C LYS A 193 0.43 -7.81 -15.95
N GLU A 194 0.00 -8.72 -16.82
CA GLU A 194 0.44 -10.11 -16.80
C GLU A 194 1.91 -10.21 -17.20
N TYR A 195 2.32 -9.43 -18.20
CA TYR A 195 3.72 -9.35 -18.57
C TYR A 195 4.58 -8.80 -17.42
N GLY A 196 4.12 -7.74 -16.76
CA GLY A 196 4.80 -7.14 -15.61
C GLY A 196 4.98 -8.13 -14.46
N LEU A 197 3.90 -8.86 -14.10
CA LEU A 197 3.94 -9.89 -13.08
C LEU A 197 4.90 -11.03 -13.45
N SER A 198 4.88 -11.49 -14.72
CA SER A 198 5.75 -12.58 -15.17
C SER A 198 7.24 -12.26 -15.00
N LEU A 199 7.67 -11.03 -15.36
CA LEU A 199 9.06 -10.59 -15.25
C LEU A 199 9.50 -10.46 -13.79
N LEU A 200 8.64 -9.88 -12.95
CA LEU A 200 8.91 -9.72 -11.52
C LEU A 200 9.01 -11.08 -10.83
N SER A 201 8.09 -11.99 -11.10
CA SER A 201 8.05 -13.32 -10.47
C SER A 201 9.27 -14.16 -10.86
N ALA A 202 9.63 -14.19 -12.15
CA ALA A 202 10.83 -14.88 -12.60
C ALA A 202 12.12 -14.29 -11.99
N SER A 203 12.17 -12.97 -11.81
CA SER A 203 13.33 -12.30 -11.20
C SER A 203 13.39 -12.46 -9.69
N ALA A 204 12.24 -12.56 -9.02
CA ALA A 204 12.16 -12.73 -7.57
C ALA A 204 12.66 -14.11 -7.11
N THR A 205 12.51 -15.14 -7.95
CA THR A 205 12.98 -16.51 -7.65
C THR A 205 14.44 -16.76 -8.02
N GLY A 206 15.05 -15.88 -8.83
CA GLY A 206 16.46 -15.99 -9.21
C GLY A 206 17.42 -15.58 -8.09
N MET A 207 18.71 -15.90 -8.24
CA MET A 207 19.80 -15.44 -7.37
C MET A 207 20.46 -14.17 -7.94
N ASN A 208 19.71 -13.07 -8.01
CA ASN A 208 20.23 -11.79 -8.48
C ASN A 208 20.06 -10.69 -7.42
N LEU A 209 20.71 -9.56 -7.65
CA LEU A 209 20.78 -8.47 -6.68
C LEU A 209 19.43 -7.76 -6.48
N ARG A 210 18.51 -7.86 -7.45
CA ARG A 210 17.18 -7.25 -7.40
C ARG A 210 16.07 -8.23 -7.01
N SER A 211 16.37 -9.52 -6.77
CA SER A 211 15.37 -10.52 -6.42
C SER A 211 14.51 -10.10 -5.23
N MET A 212 15.15 -9.50 -4.21
CA MET A 212 14.45 -8.94 -3.06
C MET A 212 13.48 -7.81 -3.45
N LEU A 213 13.91 -6.83 -4.24
CA LEU A 213 13.04 -5.71 -4.64
C LEU A 213 11.85 -6.20 -5.48
N CYS A 214 12.06 -7.18 -6.36
CA CYS A 214 10.99 -7.85 -7.08
C CYS A 214 10.00 -8.53 -6.12
N ALA A 215 10.51 -9.31 -5.15
CA ALA A 215 9.68 -10.00 -4.17
C ALA A 215 8.89 -9.01 -3.31
N LEU A 216 9.51 -7.94 -2.81
CA LEU A 216 8.84 -6.92 -2.00
C LEU A 216 7.76 -6.18 -2.80
N LEU A 217 8.03 -5.84 -4.06
CA LEU A 217 7.03 -5.20 -4.93
C LEU A 217 5.83 -6.12 -5.16
N LEU A 218 6.06 -7.40 -5.43
CA LEU A 218 5.00 -8.40 -5.59
C LEU A 218 4.23 -8.64 -4.29
N LEU A 219 4.91 -8.76 -3.14
CA LEU A 219 4.25 -8.89 -1.85
C LEU A 219 3.38 -7.66 -1.54
N CYS A 220 3.87 -6.44 -1.82
CA CYS A 220 3.07 -5.22 -1.71
C CYS A 220 1.85 -5.25 -2.64
N TYR A 221 2.03 -5.72 -3.88
CA TYR A 221 0.95 -5.85 -4.85
C TYR A 221 -0.14 -6.81 -4.34
N TYR A 222 0.24 -8.03 -3.98
CA TYR A 222 -0.71 -9.08 -3.58
C TYR A 222 -1.34 -8.86 -2.21
N THR A 223 -0.64 -8.23 -1.25
CA THR A 223 -1.15 -8.09 0.13
C THR A 223 -1.79 -6.73 0.43
N PHE A 224 -1.50 -5.69 -0.36
CA PHE A 224 -2.08 -4.35 -0.17
C PHE A 224 -2.90 -3.88 -1.37
N LEU A 225 -2.31 -3.82 -2.57
CA LEU A 225 -2.98 -3.21 -3.72
C LEU A 225 -4.22 -3.98 -4.15
N THR A 226 -4.11 -5.29 -4.39
CA THR A 226 -5.24 -6.11 -4.81
C THR A 226 -6.34 -6.15 -3.74
N ILE A 227 -5.98 -6.14 -2.46
CA ILE A 227 -6.91 -6.08 -1.33
C ILE A 227 -7.66 -4.75 -1.28
N ILE A 228 -6.97 -3.62 -1.43
CA ILE A 228 -7.59 -2.28 -1.48
C ILE A 228 -8.59 -2.19 -2.64
N LEU A 229 -8.26 -2.82 -3.78
CA LEU A 229 -9.11 -2.88 -4.97
C LEU A 229 -10.28 -3.88 -4.83
N GLY A 230 -10.21 -4.82 -3.88
CA GLY A 230 -11.23 -5.84 -3.65
C GLY A 230 -11.12 -7.07 -4.57
N THR A 231 -9.95 -7.31 -5.14
CA THR A 231 -9.65 -8.44 -6.06
C THR A 231 -8.56 -9.37 -5.55
N GLY A 232 -8.04 -9.14 -4.34
CA GLY A 232 -6.89 -9.88 -3.84
C GLY A 232 -7.23 -11.29 -3.38
N GLU A 233 -6.45 -12.25 -3.87
CA GLU A 233 -6.23 -13.55 -3.27
C GLU A 233 -4.83 -13.58 -2.65
N VAL A 234 -4.62 -14.47 -1.68
CA VAL A 234 -3.40 -14.49 -0.85
C VAL A 234 -2.41 -15.57 -1.29
N THR A 235 -2.83 -16.47 -2.17
CA THR A 235 -2.09 -17.68 -2.57
C THR A 235 -0.72 -17.34 -3.14
N GLU A 236 -0.66 -16.38 -4.06
CA GLU A 236 0.56 -15.94 -4.72
C GLU A 236 1.54 -15.28 -3.72
N ALA A 237 1.03 -14.51 -2.76
CA ALA A 237 1.85 -13.91 -1.71
C ALA A 237 2.46 -14.98 -0.80
N GLU A 238 1.68 -16.00 -0.43
CA GLU A 238 2.13 -17.10 0.41
C GLU A 238 3.20 -17.95 -0.27
N GLU A 239 3.00 -18.32 -1.54
CA GLU A 239 3.98 -19.08 -2.32
C GLU A 239 5.29 -18.32 -2.49
N LEU A 240 5.20 -17.03 -2.82
CA LEU A 240 6.36 -16.16 -2.95
C LEU A 240 7.14 -16.05 -1.63
N LEU A 241 6.46 -16.00 -0.50
CA LEU A 241 7.06 -15.75 0.81
C LEU A 241 7.78 -16.98 1.39
N LYS A 242 7.32 -18.21 1.10
CA LYS A 242 7.88 -19.48 1.62
C LYS A 242 9.41 -19.57 1.55
N PRO A 243 10.08 -19.41 0.38
CA PRO A 243 11.54 -19.52 0.31
C PRO A 243 12.27 -18.46 1.15
N PHE A 244 11.73 -17.25 1.23
CA PHE A 244 12.32 -16.19 2.05
C PHE A 244 12.16 -16.44 3.55
N ARG A 245 11.04 -17.03 3.99
CA ARG A 245 10.85 -17.43 5.40
C ARG A 245 11.78 -18.57 5.82
N LEU A 246 12.11 -19.47 4.89
CA LEU A 246 13.10 -20.53 5.14
C LEU A 246 14.52 -19.96 5.24
N ARG A 247 14.88 -19.01 4.36
CA ARG A 247 16.20 -18.39 4.34
C ARG A 247 16.41 -17.37 5.47
N TYR A 248 15.38 -16.61 5.82
CA TYR A 248 15.41 -15.52 6.78
C TYR A 248 14.29 -15.69 7.83
N PRO A 249 14.37 -16.73 8.69
CA PRO A 249 13.29 -17.08 9.62
C PRO A 249 12.95 -15.98 10.62
N GLN A 250 13.93 -15.16 10.98
CA GLN A 250 13.78 -14.01 11.88
C GLN A 250 13.80 -12.66 11.13
N GLY A 251 13.85 -12.64 9.80
CA GLY A 251 13.86 -11.39 9.04
C GLY A 251 12.56 -10.62 9.25
N ALA A 252 12.65 -9.42 9.83
CA ALA A 252 11.48 -8.63 10.25
C ALA A 252 10.54 -8.30 9.08
N ILE A 253 11.11 -8.05 7.90
CA ILE A 253 10.36 -7.82 6.65
C ILE A 253 9.48 -9.03 6.31
N PHE A 254 10.02 -10.24 6.41
CA PHE A 254 9.30 -11.45 6.03
C PHE A 254 8.32 -11.90 7.13
N LEU A 255 8.63 -11.63 8.40
CA LEU A 255 7.66 -11.77 9.50
C LEU A 255 6.46 -10.84 9.30
N PHE A 256 6.69 -9.58 8.92
CA PHE A 256 5.63 -8.63 8.61
C PHE A 256 4.72 -9.13 7.47
N PHE A 257 5.30 -9.53 6.33
CA PHE A 257 4.48 -10.06 5.22
C PHE A 257 3.81 -11.40 5.55
N ALA A 258 4.40 -12.23 6.43
CA ALA A 258 3.74 -13.44 6.92
C ALA A 258 2.51 -13.08 7.76
N GLY A 259 2.66 -12.15 8.71
CA GLY A 259 1.55 -11.67 9.52
C GLY A 259 0.44 -11.07 8.66
N ARG A 260 0.82 -10.26 7.66
CA ARG A 260 -0.13 -9.68 6.70
C ARG A 260 -0.88 -10.74 5.89
N THR A 261 -0.20 -11.80 5.48
CA THR A 261 -0.82 -12.95 4.79
C THR A 261 -1.83 -13.66 5.69
N GLU A 262 -1.50 -13.90 6.96
CA GLU A 262 -2.42 -14.54 7.91
C GLU A 262 -3.61 -13.64 8.27
N GLU A 263 -3.40 -12.32 8.35
CA GLU A 263 -4.46 -11.35 8.54
C GLU A 263 -5.48 -11.37 7.39
N ILE A 264 -5.00 -11.43 6.13
CA ILE A 264 -5.86 -11.54 4.94
C ILE A 264 -6.66 -12.85 4.92
N LYS A 265 -6.08 -13.94 5.42
CA LYS A 265 -6.79 -15.23 5.59
C LYS A 265 -7.85 -15.17 6.68
N GLY A 266 -7.79 -14.18 7.58
CA GLY A 266 -8.63 -14.04 8.77
C GLY A 266 -8.09 -14.75 10.00
N ASN A 267 -6.83 -15.20 9.98
CA ASN A 267 -6.14 -15.83 11.10
C ASN A 267 -5.53 -14.76 12.01
N ILE A 268 -6.39 -13.96 12.64
CA ILE A 268 -5.99 -12.71 13.32
C ILE A 268 -5.02 -12.95 14.48
N ASP A 269 -5.17 -14.03 15.25
CA ASP A 269 -4.26 -14.32 16.37
C ASP A 269 -2.84 -14.67 15.91
N GLU A 270 -2.73 -15.43 14.82
CA GLU A 270 -1.43 -15.77 14.21
C GLU A 270 -0.77 -14.52 13.60
N ALA A 271 -1.57 -13.66 12.95
CA ALA A 271 -1.10 -12.38 12.43
C ALA A 271 -0.50 -11.51 13.55
N VAL A 272 -1.19 -11.40 14.68
CA VAL A 272 -0.69 -10.67 15.88
C VAL A 272 0.64 -11.23 16.34
N ALA A 273 0.76 -12.57 16.49
CA ALA A 273 2.00 -13.21 16.93
C ALA A 273 3.17 -12.89 15.97
N LEU A 274 2.94 -12.99 14.65
CA LEU A 274 3.96 -12.70 13.64
C LEU A 274 4.40 -11.24 13.62
N PHE A 275 3.46 -10.29 13.79
CA PHE A 275 3.81 -8.87 13.89
C PHE A 275 4.60 -8.55 15.16
N GLU A 276 4.22 -9.13 16.30
CA GLU A 276 4.95 -8.98 17.55
C GLU A 276 6.35 -9.60 17.48
N ASP A 277 6.48 -10.77 16.86
CA ASP A 277 7.78 -11.42 16.64
C ASP A 277 8.66 -10.61 15.69
N GLY A 278 8.07 -10.01 14.64
CA GLY A 278 8.75 -9.03 13.79
C GLY A 278 9.29 -7.83 14.56
N CYS A 279 8.54 -7.35 15.57
CA CYS A 279 9.03 -6.30 16.47
C CYS A 279 10.14 -6.80 17.40
N LYS A 280 10.05 -8.02 17.94
CA LYS A 280 11.07 -8.60 18.83
C LYS A 280 12.37 -8.91 18.09
N ALA A 281 12.29 -9.28 16.81
CA ALA A 281 13.43 -9.72 16.02
C ALA A 281 14.52 -8.65 15.79
N GLN A 282 14.19 -7.36 15.96
CA GLN A 282 15.14 -6.27 15.79
C GLN A 282 14.73 -5.02 16.59
N GLN A 283 15.69 -4.21 17.02
CA GLN A 283 15.43 -2.96 17.77
C GLN A 283 16.07 -1.71 17.13
N ALA A 284 16.83 -1.89 16.06
CA ALA A 284 17.58 -0.81 15.43
C ALA A 284 16.67 0.12 14.61
N TRP A 285 15.66 -0.42 13.95
CA TRP A 285 14.76 0.30 13.06
C TRP A 285 13.34 0.26 13.60
N LYS A 286 12.99 1.25 14.44
CA LYS A 286 11.63 1.44 15.00
C LYS A 286 10.56 1.59 13.91
N GLN A 287 10.97 1.97 12.71
CA GLN A 287 10.12 2.12 11.53
C GLN A 287 9.43 0.82 11.13
N PHE A 288 10.15 -0.30 11.22
CA PHE A 288 9.55 -1.62 11.02
C PHE A 288 8.52 -1.91 12.10
N HIS A 289 8.77 -1.51 13.35
CA HIS A 289 7.78 -1.63 14.43
C HIS A 289 6.53 -0.82 14.12
N HIS A 290 6.67 0.39 13.59
CA HIS A 290 5.52 1.22 13.23
C HIS A 290 4.64 0.59 12.15
N MET A 291 5.22 -0.12 11.18
CA MET A 291 4.44 -0.90 10.22
C MET A 291 3.68 -2.03 10.91
N CYS A 292 4.33 -2.79 11.80
CA CYS A 292 3.67 -3.82 12.61
C CYS A 292 2.57 -3.22 13.51
N TYR A 293 2.81 -2.08 14.17
CA TYR A 293 1.83 -1.41 15.04
C TYR A 293 0.57 -0.98 14.27
N TRP A 294 0.73 -0.58 13.01
CA TRP A 294 -0.41 -0.25 12.16
C TRP A 294 -1.28 -1.47 11.88
N GLU A 295 -0.70 -2.61 11.56
CA GLU A 295 -1.47 -3.84 11.32
C GLU A 295 -2.01 -4.44 12.64
N LEU A 296 -1.26 -4.34 13.74
CA LEU A 296 -1.72 -4.74 15.08
C LEU A 296 -2.95 -3.92 15.51
N MET A 297 -2.95 -2.61 15.28
CA MET A 297 -4.11 -1.74 15.50
C MET A 297 -5.36 -2.29 14.78
N TRP A 298 -5.22 -2.73 13.53
CA TRP A 298 -6.32 -3.34 12.76
C TRP A 298 -6.70 -4.73 13.25
N CYS A 299 -5.74 -5.58 13.60
CA CYS A 299 -6.00 -6.90 14.18
C CYS A 299 -6.86 -6.78 15.46
N PHE A 300 -6.50 -5.89 16.39
CA PHE A 300 -7.29 -5.65 17.59
C PHE A 300 -8.63 -4.97 17.30
N THR A 301 -8.70 -4.14 16.24
CA THR A 301 -9.99 -3.62 15.73
C THR A 301 -10.91 -4.77 15.32
N TYR A 302 -10.42 -5.73 14.55
CA TYR A 302 -11.20 -6.89 14.10
C TYR A 302 -11.70 -7.74 15.25
N LYS A 303 -10.94 -7.80 16.35
CA LYS A 303 -11.31 -8.47 17.60
C LYS A 303 -12.24 -7.64 18.49
N ARG A 304 -12.58 -6.40 18.13
CA ARG A 304 -13.28 -5.41 18.95
C ARG A 304 -12.57 -5.10 20.29
N ASP A 305 -11.27 -5.30 20.36
CA ASP A 305 -10.46 -4.88 21.49
C ASP A 305 -10.03 -3.42 21.28
N TRP A 306 -10.97 -2.52 21.57
CA TRP A 306 -10.79 -1.09 21.34
C TRP A 306 -9.63 -0.50 22.15
N LYS A 307 -9.37 -1.05 23.34
CA LYS A 307 -8.32 -0.58 24.22
C LYS A 307 -6.94 -0.91 23.68
N MET A 308 -6.72 -2.15 23.22
CA MET A 308 -5.47 -2.51 22.55
C MET A 308 -5.28 -1.79 21.22
N ALA A 309 -6.34 -1.64 20.43
CA ALA A 309 -6.29 -0.86 19.19
C ALA A 309 -5.93 0.62 19.47
N TYR A 310 -6.49 1.21 20.53
CA TYR A 310 -6.13 2.54 21.01
C TYR A 310 -4.64 2.65 21.35
N PHE A 311 -4.05 1.67 22.06
CA PHE A 311 -2.63 1.74 22.43
C PHE A 311 -1.70 1.79 21.22
N TYR A 312 -1.96 0.99 20.19
CA TYR A 312 -1.17 1.04 18.95
C TYR A 312 -1.39 2.35 18.18
N ALA A 313 -2.63 2.86 18.13
CA ALA A 313 -2.91 4.17 17.54
C ALA A 313 -2.20 5.32 18.29
N ASP A 314 -2.12 5.24 19.61
CA ASP A 314 -1.42 6.19 20.45
C ASP A 314 0.10 6.16 20.21
N LEU A 315 0.72 4.98 20.22
CA LEU A 315 2.13 4.81 19.88
C LEU A 315 2.46 5.44 18.51
N LEU A 316 1.66 5.10 17.48
CA LEU A 316 1.83 5.67 16.14
C LEU A 316 1.66 7.19 16.13
N SER A 317 0.69 7.74 16.85
CA SER A 317 0.45 9.19 16.91
C SER A 317 1.60 9.98 17.55
N ARG A 318 2.31 9.33 18.49
CA ARG A 318 3.46 9.90 19.20
C ARG A 318 4.74 9.78 18.39
N GLU A 319 4.98 8.62 17.80
CA GLU A 319 6.29 8.27 17.23
C GLU A 319 6.37 8.44 15.71
N SER A 320 5.27 8.29 14.98
CA SER A 320 5.26 8.28 13.51
C SER A 320 4.71 9.58 12.91
N ARG A 321 5.32 10.01 11.80
CA ARG A 321 4.88 11.15 10.99
C ARG A 321 4.12 10.75 9.73
N TRP A 322 4.07 9.45 9.41
CA TRP A 322 3.54 8.97 8.13
C TRP A 322 2.08 9.32 7.87
N SER A 323 1.21 9.31 8.89
CA SER A 323 -0.15 9.86 8.79
C SER A 323 -0.70 10.26 10.15
N LYS A 324 -0.08 11.27 10.77
CA LYS A 324 -0.41 11.66 12.15
C LYS A 324 -1.88 12.05 12.34
N ALA A 325 -2.50 12.71 11.36
CA ALA A 325 -3.94 13.01 11.39
C ALA A 325 -4.80 11.74 11.45
N MET A 326 -4.40 10.69 10.72
CA MET A 326 -5.09 9.41 10.73
C MET A 326 -4.91 8.68 12.07
N TYR A 327 -3.69 8.65 12.62
CA TYR A 327 -3.43 8.00 13.91
C TYR A 327 -4.21 8.66 15.04
N VAL A 328 -4.24 10.00 15.11
CA VAL A 328 -5.01 10.74 16.11
C VAL A 328 -6.52 10.53 15.90
N TYR A 329 -7.00 10.46 14.66
CA TYR A 329 -8.40 10.14 14.38
C TYR A 329 -8.78 8.74 14.87
N MET A 330 -7.97 7.72 14.57
CA MET A 330 -8.24 6.34 15.01
C MET A 330 -8.17 6.23 16.53
N LYS A 331 -7.19 6.87 17.16
CA LYS A 331 -7.08 6.98 18.61
C LYS A 331 -8.36 7.56 19.23
N ALA A 332 -8.88 8.67 18.70
CA ALA A 332 -10.15 9.26 19.14
C ALA A 332 -11.35 8.34 18.87
N ALA A 333 -11.36 7.66 17.71
CA ALA A 333 -12.42 6.74 17.32
C ALA A 333 -12.52 5.55 18.29
N TYR A 334 -11.39 4.92 18.63
CA TYR A 334 -11.37 3.83 19.61
C TYR A 334 -11.80 4.30 20.99
N LEU A 335 -11.30 5.45 21.45
CA LEU A 335 -11.69 6.03 22.73
C LEU A 335 -13.20 6.33 22.79
N SER A 336 -13.80 6.78 21.68
CA SER A 336 -15.25 7.02 21.57
C SER A 336 -16.10 5.75 21.52
N MET A 337 -15.49 4.60 21.23
CA MET A 337 -16.16 3.29 21.10
C MET A 337 -15.84 2.35 22.26
N LEU A 338 -15.06 2.79 23.26
CA LEU A 338 -14.81 2.02 24.48
C LEU A 338 -16.12 1.82 25.25
N PRO A 339 -16.36 0.63 25.83
CA PRO A 339 -17.48 0.40 26.73
C PRO A 339 -17.39 1.33 27.95
N GLU A 340 -18.53 1.85 28.43
CA GLU A 340 -18.57 2.77 29.58
C GLU A 340 -17.96 2.18 30.86
N GLN A 341 -17.96 0.84 30.97
CA GLN A 341 -17.39 0.10 32.11
C GLN A 341 -15.86 0.05 32.07
N GLU A 342 -15.24 0.29 30.91
CA GLU A 342 -13.79 0.29 30.77
C GLU A 342 -13.22 1.69 31.05
N GLY A 343 -12.24 1.74 31.97
CA GLY A 343 -11.52 2.97 32.27
C GLY A 343 -10.77 3.51 31.05
N ARG A 344 -10.93 4.81 30.78
CA ARG A 344 -10.24 5.52 29.70
C ARG A 344 -8.72 5.48 29.90
N PRO A 345 -7.93 5.03 28.92
CA PRO A 345 -6.48 5.12 28.99
C PRO A 345 -6.01 6.58 29.10
N PHE A 346 -5.05 6.83 29.99
CA PHE A 346 -4.38 8.13 30.16
C PHE A 346 -5.31 9.33 30.40
N GLU A 347 -6.57 9.10 30.82
CA GLU A 347 -7.58 10.13 31.08
C GLU A 347 -7.83 11.09 29.90
N GLU A 348 -7.58 10.64 28.68
CA GLU A 348 -7.78 11.48 27.49
C GLU A 348 -9.26 11.67 27.13
N ASP A 349 -9.52 12.74 26.38
CA ASP A 349 -10.85 13.11 25.88
C ASP A 349 -10.91 12.95 24.36
N GLU A 350 -11.82 12.09 23.89
CA GLU A 350 -12.05 11.83 22.48
C GLU A 350 -12.44 13.09 21.70
N VAL A 351 -13.20 14.00 22.31
CA VAL A 351 -13.65 15.25 21.70
C VAL A 351 -12.46 16.16 21.43
N LEU A 352 -11.54 16.29 22.40
CA LEU A 352 -10.33 17.08 22.23
C LEU A 352 -9.43 16.48 21.14
N LEU A 353 -9.27 15.17 21.12
CA LEU A 353 -8.49 14.48 20.08
C LEU A 353 -9.09 14.70 18.69
N PHE A 354 -10.41 14.54 18.51
CA PHE A 354 -11.07 14.82 17.22
C PHE A 354 -10.86 16.28 16.78
N ARG A 355 -10.95 17.25 17.70
CA ARG A 355 -10.71 18.67 17.39
C ARG A 355 -9.29 18.93 16.85
N GLN A 356 -8.30 18.15 17.29
CA GLN A 356 -6.91 18.30 16.87
C GLN A 356 -6.60 17.68 15.50
N VAL A 357 -7.41 16.74 14.99
CA VAL A 357 -7.13 15.98 13.74
C VAL A 357 -6.73 16.88 12.57
N SER A 358 -7.41 18.02 12.38
CA SER A 358 -7.10 18.94 11.26
C SER A 358 -5.75 19.64 11.35
N THR A 359 -5.17 19.74 12.55
CA THR A 359 -3.86 20.39 12.78
C THR A 359 -2.70 19.55 12.30
N PHE A 360 -2.88 18.22 12.18
CA PHE A 360 -1.87 17.27 11.75
C PHE A 360 -1.92 16.95 10.25
N LYS A 361 -2.73 17.70 9.50
CA LYS A 361 -2.88 17.51 8.05
C LYS A 361 -1.53 17.73 7.36
N GLN A 362 -1.10 16.74 6.59
CA GLN A 362 0.10 16.84 5.76
C GLN A 362 -0.25 16.79 4.27
N LYS A 363 0.75 17.00 3.41
CA LYS A 363 0.63 16.89 1.96
C LYS A 363 1.77 16.02 1.44
N ILE A 364 1.42 15.20 0.45
CA ILE A 364 2.35 14.36 -0.31
C ILE A 364 2.14 14.77 -1.77
N ALA A 365 3.22 15.13 -2.49
CA ALA A 365 3.14 15.70 -3.84
C ALA A 365 2.13 16.86 -3.95
N GLY A 366 2.13 17.76 -2.94
CA GLY A 366 1.22 18.92 -2.88
C GLY A 366 -0.25 18.59 -2.56
N LYS A 367 -0.62 17.32 -2.36
CA LYS A 367 -2.00 16.89 -2.03
C LYS A 367 -2.03 16.13 -0.71
N SER A 368 -2.99 16.44 0.16
CA SER A 368 -3.20 15.62 1.36
C SER A 368 -3.73 14.23 0.99
N PRO A 369 -3.28 13.17 1.68
CA PRO A 369 -3.82 11.83 1.52
C PRO A 369 -5.35 11.82 1.58
N PRO A 370 -6.05 11.10 0.69
CA PRO A 370 -7.52 11.05 0.70
C PRO A 370 -8.10 10.59 2.04
N THR A 371 -7.42 9.67 2.72
CA THR A 371 -7.79 9.12 4.03
C THR A 371 -7.70 10.18 5.14
N GLU A 372 -6.66 11.01 5.16
CA GLU A 372 -6.60 12.15 6.08
C GLU A 372 -7.69 13.17 5.80
N LYS A 373 -7.97 13.48 4.53
CA LYS A 373 -9.07 14.39 4.18
C LYS A 373 -10.42 13.84 4.66
N PHE A 374 -10.61 12.52 4.58
CA PHE A 374 -11.79 11.84 5.11
C PHE A 374 -11.89 12.00 6.62
N ALA A 375 -10.84 11.60 7.37
CA ALA A 375 -10.76 11.72 8.81
C ALA A 375 -11.01 13.16 9.30
N ILE A 376 -10.36 14.14 8.65
CA ILE A 376 -10.54 15.58 8.94
C ILE A 376 -11.99 16.01 8.69
N ARG A 377 -12.63 15.52 7.61
CA ARG A 377 -14.02 15.86 7.32
C ARG A 377 -14.96 15.34 8.41
N LYS A 378 -14.80 14.08 8.83
CA LYS A 378 -15.60 13.47 9.90
C LYS A 378 -15.37 14.17 11.25
N ALA A 379 -14.12 14.47 11.58
CA ALA A 379 -13.74 15.16 12.80
C ALA A 379 -14.31 16.60 12.92
N ARG A 380 -14.75 17.24 11.82
CA ARG A 380 -15.38 18.58 11.88
C ARG A 380 -16.63 18.60 12.75
N ARG A 381 -17.34 17.47 12.90
CA ARG A 381 -18.52 17.37 13.77
C ARG A 381 -18.20 17.73 15.23
N TYR A 382 -16.96 17.51 15.65
CA TYR A 382 -16.49 17.80 17.01
C TYR A 382 -16.08 19.25 17.27
N LYS A 383 -16.16 20.15 16.27
CA LYS A 383 -15.84 21.58 16.46
C LYS A 383 -16.87 22.34 17.29
N ALA A 384 -18.13 21.89 17.30
CA ALA A 384 -19.16 22.50 18.12
C ALA A 384 -18.85 22.32 19.62
N PRO A 385 -19.31 23.24 20.50
CA PRO A 385 -19.16 23.09 21.96
C PRO A 385 -19.77 21.79 22.48
N CYS A 386 -20.99 21.47 22.03
CA CYS A 386 -21.70 20.21 22.30
C CYS A 386 -21.83 19.42 20.99
N PRO A 387 -20.84 18.61 20.62
CA PRO A 387 -20.85 17.93 19.34
C PRO A 387 -21.79 16.72 19.35
N VAL A 388 -22.51 16.53 18.24
CA VAL A 388 -23.16 15.24 17.95
C VAL A 388 -22.04 14.22 17.70
N ARG A 389 -22.09 13.06 18.36
CA ARG A 389 -21.04 12.04 18.22
C ARG A 389 -21.14 11.32 16.87
N LEU A 390 -20.03 10.76 16.40
CA LEU A 390 -20.04 9.80 15.30
C LEU A 390 -20.49 8.45 15.84
N PRO A 391 -21.36 7.69 15.14
CA PRO A 391 -21.95 6.46 15.68
C PRO A 391 -20.92 5.34 15.85
N VAL A 392 -20.14 5.03 14.80
CA VAL A 392 -19.16 3.94 14.79
C VAL A 392 -17.90 4.32 14.00
N PRO A 393 -17.15 5.36 14.41
CA PRO A 393 -16.08 5.95 13.61
C PRO A 393 -14.95 4.97 13.24
N ALA A 394 -14.66 3.97 14.08
CA ALA A 394 -13.66 2.94 13.77
C ALA A 394 -14.15 1.98 12.66
N LEU A 395 -15.43 1.60 12.67
CA LEU A 395 -16.03 0.68 11.68
C LEU A 395 -16.26 1.39 10.34
N GLU A 396 -16.63 2.67 10.37
CA GLU A 396 -16.69 3.51 9.17
C GLU A 396 -15.32 3.55 8.49
N MET A 397 -14.25 3.73 9.26
CA MET A 397 -12.90 3.72 8.73
C MET A 397 -12.45 2.32 8.28
N MET A 398 -12.81 1.27 9.03
CA MET A 398 -12.59 -0.12 8.63
C MET A 398 -13.21 -0.41 7.26
N TYR A 399 -14.41 0.08 6.99
CA TYR A 399 -15.04 -0.01 5.67
C TYR A 399 -14.22 0.71 4.59
N MET A 400 -13.77 1.93 4.88
CA MET A 400 -12.94 2.71 3.94
C MET A 400 -11.63 2.00 3.58
N TRP A 401 -11.07 1.19 4.47
CA TRP A 401 -9.87 0.39 4.23
C TRP A 401 -10.13 -1.01 3.67
N ASN A 402 -11.38 -1.38 3.39
CA ASN A 402 -11.79 -2.73 3.01
C ASN A 402 -11.51 -3.79 4.10
N GLY A 403 -11.44 -3.39 5.37
CA GLY A 403 -11.11 -4.27 6.50
C GLY A 403 -12.15 -5.36 6.76
N PHE A 404 -13.42 -5.15 6.38
CA PHE A 404 -14.45 -6.19 6.48
C PHE A 404 -14.15 -7.43 5.62
N SER A 405 -13.28 -7.32 4.61
CA SER A 405 -12.84 -8.48 3.84
C SER A 405 -11.93 -9.42 4.64
N MET A 406 -11.13 -8.89 5.58
CA MET A 406 -10.23 -9.67 6.45
C MET A 406 -11.01 -10.64 7.35
N ILE A 407 -12.18 -10.22 7.84
CA ILE A 407 -13.02 -11.02 8.73
C ILE A 407 -14.11 -11.82 8.01
N ARG A 408 -14.12 -11.83 6.67
CA ARG A 408 -15.18 -12.49 5.89
C ARG A 408 -15.29 -13.98 6.19
N ARG A 409 -14.16 -14.65 6.45
CA ARG A 409 -14.09 -16.08 6.76
C ARG A 409 -14.22 -16.38 8.26
N ARG A 410 -14.54 -15.38 9.08
CA ARG A 410 -14.63 -15.44 10.54
C ARG A 410 -16.03 -14.99 11.01
N PRO A 411 -17.03 -15.88 10.99
CA PRO A 411 -18.42 -15.54 11.30
C PRO A 411 -18.60 -14.91 12.68
N GLU A 412 -17.81 -15.33 13.67
CA GLU A 412 -17.80 -14.81 15.03
C GLU A 412 -17.36 -13.35 15.10
N LEU A 413 -16.30 -12.98 14.37
CA LEU A 413 -15.84 -11.58 14.30
C LEU A 413 -16.86 -10.71 13.56
N THR A 414 -17.41 -11.23 12.45
CA THR A 414 -18.48 -10.55 11.69
C THR A 414 -19.73 -10.34 12.54
N LYS A 415 -20.13 -11.35 13.33
CA LYS A 415 -21.25 -11.24 14.28
C LYS A 415 -20.99 -10.16 15.32
N GLY A 416 -19.78 -10.14 15.89
CA GLY A 416 -19.37 -9.09 16.82
C GLY A 416 -19.49 -7.70 16.21
N MET A 417 -19.03 -7.49 14.97
CA MET A 417 -19.20 -6.21 14.29
C MET A 417 -20.67 -5.83 14.07
N LEU A 418 -21.50 -6.79 13.69
CA LEU A 418 -22.94 -6.57 13.51
C LEU A 418 -23.63 -6.13 14.82
N GLU A 419 -23.28 -6.73 15.95
CA GLU A 419 -23.78 -6.34 17.27
C GLU A 419 -23.43 -4.88 17.59
N THR A 420 -22.19 -4.44 17.32
CA THR A 420 -21.78 -3.03 17.51
C THR A 420 -22.60 -2.09 16.63
N VAL A 421 -22.87 -2.47 15.38
CA VAL A 421 -23.67 -1.63 14.47
C VAL A 421 -25.15 -1.61 14.87
N GLN A 422 -25.70 -2.73 15.36
CA GLN A 422 -27.07 -2.80 15.88
C GLN A 422 -27.24 -1.96 17.15
N GLU A 423 -26.24 -1.92 18.03
CA GLU A 423 -26.25 -1.04 19.19
C GLU A 423 -26.26 0.44 18.80
N ALA A 424 -25.44 0.82 17.81
CA ALA A 424 -25.44 2.17 17.28
C ALA A 424 -26.78 2.54 16.63
N GLU A 425 -27.46 1.59 15.99
CA GLU A 425 -28.81 1.79 15.44
C GLU A 425 -29.84 2.07 16.54
N ARG A 426 -29.82 1.30 17.63
CA ARG A 426 -30.69 1.53 18.80
C ARG A 426 -30.42 2.91 19.41
N THR A 427 -29.15 3.23 19.64
CA THR A 427 -28.73 4.52 20.18
C THR A 427 -29.21 5.69 19.31
N LEU A 428 -29.14 5.55 17.98
CA LEU A 428 -29.61 6.58 17.04
C LEU A 428 -31.13 6.74 17.07
N GLN A 429 -31.88 5.65 17.23
CA GLN A 429 -33.35 5.68 17.34
C GLN A 429 -33.83 6.36 18.63
N ASP A 430 -33.08 6.18 19.72
CA ASP A 430 -33.38 6.78 21.03
C ASP A 430 -32.85 8.22 21.16
N SER A 431 -32.00 8.67 20.23
CA SER A 431 -31.41 10.01 20.25
C SER A 431 -32.38 11.08 19.75
N PRO A 432 -32.31 12.32 20.29
CA PRO A 432 -33.07 13.45 19.76
C PRO A 432 -32.76 13.70 18.28
N GLU A 433 -33.75 14.22 17.54
CA GLU A 433 -33.56 14.56 16.14
C GLU A 433 -32.47 15.62 15.96
N HIS A 434 -31.55 15.35 15.03
CA HIS A 434 -30.46 16.26 14.68
C HIS A 434 -30.17 16.19 13.18
N GLU A 435 -29.43 17.18 12.66
CA GLU A 435 -29.22 17.33 11.21
C GLU A 435 -28.49 16.14 10.54
N PHE A 436 -27.83 15.28 11.33
CA PHE A 436 -27.10 14.11 10.86
C PHE A 436 -27.86 12.78 10.89
N VAL A 437 -29.11 12.73 11.40
CA VAL A 437 -29.81 11.44 11.66
C VAL A 437 -29.88 10.56 10.40
N VAL A 438 -30.21 11.14 9.24
CA VAL A 438 -30.31 10.40 7.98
C VAL A 438 -28.95 9.89 7.51
N ASP A 439 -27.91 10.72 7.57
CA ASP A 439 -26.55 10.35 7.20
C ASP A 439 -26.02 9.21 8.09
N ASP A 440 -26.25 9.30 9.40
CA ASP A 440 -25.82 8.29 10.38
C ASP A 440 -26.60 6.98 10.21
N LEU A 441 -27.92 7.04 9.96
CA LEU A 441 -28.73 5.87 9.63
C LEU A 441 -28.24 5.19 8.35
N CYS A 442 -27.94 5.97 7.31
CA CYS A 442 -27.39 5.44 6.06
C CYS A 442 -26.03 4.77 6.26
N LEU A 443 -25.15 5.32 7.10
CA LEU A 443 -23.89 4.67 7.46
C LEU A 443 -24.14 3.33 8.16
N ILE A 444 -25.05 3.31 9.14
CA ILE A 444 -25.42 2.09 9.88
C ILE A 444 -25.99 1.03 8.93
N LEU A 445 -26.91 1.41 8.03
CA LEU A 445 -27.48 0.50 7.03
C LEU A 445 -26.41 -0.05 6.08
N LEU A 446 -25.46 0.78 5.63
CA LEU A 446 -24.33 0.33 4.81
C LEU A 446 -23.50 -0.73 5.55
N LEU A 447 -23.10 -0.45 6.80
CA LEU A 447 -22.26 -1.35 7.60
C LEU A 447 -23.00 -2.64 7.97
N LYS A 448 -24.30 -2.57 8.30
CA LYS A 448 -25.16 -3.76 8.47
C LYS A 448 -25.16 -4.60 7.21
N GLY A 449 -25.38 -3.97 6.05
CA GLY A 449 -25.31 -4.64 4.75
C GLY A 449 -23.98 -5.37 4.55
N VAL A 450 -22.85 -4.71 4.83
CA VAL A 450 -21.53 -5.35 4.69
C VAL A 450 -21.36 -6.56 5.62
N CYS A 451 -21.83 -6.46 6.87
CA CYS A 451 -21.80 -7.59 7.81
C CYS A 451 -22.70 -8.75 7.35
N LEU A 452 -23.92 -8.45 6.91
CA LEU A 452 -24.86 -9.45 6.39
C LEU A 452 -24.31 -10.15 5.15
N ARG A 453 -23.66 -9.41 4.24
CA ARG A 453 -22.97 -9.99 3.08
C ARG A 453 -21.90 -11.00 3.50
N ASN A 454 -21.12 -10.70 4.54
CA ASN A 454 -20.11 -11.62 5.05
C ASN A 454 -20.73 -12.90 5.64
N GLN A 455 -21.97 -12.84 6.14
CA GLN A 455 -22.74 -14.01 6.59
C GLN A 455 -23.38 -14.79 5.43
N GLY A 456 -23.58 -14.15 4.28
CA GLY A 456 -24.02 -14.77 3.03
C GLY A 456 -25.05 -13.92 2.26
N PRO A 457 -25.38 -14.31 1.00
CA PRO A 457 -26.26 -13.50 0.14
C PRO A 457 -27.69 -13.40 0.65
N ALA A 458 -28.22 -14.46 1.26
CA ALA A 458 -29.60 -14.49 1.75
C ALA A 458 -29.85 -13.43 2.85
N ALA A 459 -28.87 -13.26 3.75
CA ALA A 459 -28.93 -12.28 4.83
C ALA A 459 -28.86 -10.82 4.31
N PHE A 460 -28.16 -10.60 3.19
CA PHE A 460 -28.05 -9.27 2.58
C PHE A 460 -29.33 -8.82 1.88
N CYS A 461 -30.00 -9.72 1.14
CA CYS A 461 -31.21 -9.38 0.38
C CYS A 461 -32.37 -8.89 1.27
N SER A 462 -32.37 -9.23 2.56
CA SER A 462 -33.33 -8.74 3.56
C SER A 462 -32.99 -7.36 4.15
N GLY A 463 -31.84 -6.78 3.81
CA GLY A 463 -31.38 -5.50 4.36
C GLY A 463 -32.04 -4.27 3.73
N GLN A 464 -32.25 -3.23 4.53
CA GLN A 464 -32.54 -1.88 4.02
C GLN A 464 -31.23 -1.22 3.56
N PHE A 465 -31.28 -0.47 2.45
CA PHE A 465 -30.10 0.16 1.85
C PHE A 465 -30.18 1.69 1.87
N PRO A 466 -29.03 2.38 1.97
CA PRO A 466 -28.94 3.85 1.92
C PRO A 466 -29.54 4.48 0.67
N THR A 467 -29.65 3.72 -0.43
CA THR A 467 -30.20 4.17 -1.71
C THR A 467 -31.64 4.65 -1.60
N ALA A 468 -32.41 4.19 -0.62
CA ALA A 468 -33.77 4.67 -0.34
C ALA A 468 -33.81 6.12 0.19
N PHE A 469 -32.70 6.62 0.72
CA PHE A 469 -32.59 7.93 1.37
C PHE A 469 -31.70 8.92 0.61
N GLU A 470 -31.35 8.61 -0.65
CA GLU A 470 -30.40 9.39 -1.45
C GLU A 470 -30.66 10.91 -1.45
N ARG A 471 -31.92 11.33 -1.61
CA ARG A 471 -32.30 12.75 -1.65
C ARG A 471 -32.30 13.44 -0.28
N LYS A 472 -32.16 12.68 0.81
CA LYS A 472 -32.21 13.15 2.20
C LYS A 472 -30.82 13.22 2.86
N ILE A 473 -29.79 12.61 2.26
CA ILE A 473 -28.40 12.68 2.73
C ILE A 473 -27.87 14.10 2.50
N ARG A 474 -27.26 14.69 3.54
CA ARG A 474 -26.86 16.10 3.52
C ARG A 474 -25.34 16.30 3.50
N PHE A 475 -24.56 15.37 4.05
CA PHE A 475 -23.12 15.53 4.27
C PHE A 475 -22.30 14.39 3.64
N ASP A 476 -22.65 13.14 3.95
CA ASP A 476 -21.87 11.94 3.63
C ASP A 476 -22.30 11.31 2.30
N HIS A 477 -22.18 12.11 1.25
CA HIS A 477 -22.53 11.75 -0.13
C HIS A 477 -21.78 10.53 -0.69
N TYR A 478 -20.74 10.04 0.01
CA TYR A 478 -20.04 8.81 -0.36
C TYR A 478 -20.87 7.55 -0.07
N LEU A 479 -21.88 7.62 0.80
CA LEU A 479 -22.65 6.46 1.28
C LEU A 479 -23.41 5.77 0.14
N VAL A 480 -24.10 6.55 -0.71
CA VAL A 480 -24.91 6.01 -1.81
C VAL A 480 -24.06 5.29 -2.87
N PRO A 481 -23.01 5.90 -3.47
CA PRO A 481 -22.20 5.20 -4.45
C PRO A 481 -21.52 3.96 -3.87
N ASN A 482 -21.10 3.99 -2.61
CA ASN A 482 -20.53 2.81 -1.95
C ASN A 482 -21.57 1.71 -1.68
N ALA A 483 -22.80 2.06 -1.27
CA ALA A 483 -23.89 1.10 -1.16
C ALA A 483 -24.22 0.42 -2.50
N LEU A 484 -24.23 1.19 -3.60
CA LEU A 484 -24.40 0.64 -4.95
C LEU A 484 -23.24 -0.30 -5.33
N VAL A 485 -22.01 0.01 -4.93
CA VAL A 485 -20.87 -0.92 -5.12
C VAL A 485 -21.10 -2.22 -4.37
N GLU A 486 -21.52 -2.18 -3.10
CA GLU A 486 -21.82 -3.40 -2.34
C GLU A 486 -22.93 -4.24 -2.98
N MET A 487 -24.01 -3.59 -3.45
CA MET A 487 -25.06 -4.27 -4.20
C MET A 487 -24.53 -4.91 -5.50
N GLY A 488 -23.69 -4.18 -6.24
CA GLY A 488 -23.08 -4.67 -7.47
C GLY A 488 -22.22 -5.93 -7.23
N LEU A 489 -21.39 -5.93 -6.19
CA LEU A 489 -20.56 -7.08 -5.81
C LEU A 489 -21.40 -8.32 -5.46
N ILE A 490 -22.61 -8.13 -4.96
CA ILE A 490 -23.50 -9.23 -4.60
C ILE A 490 -24.21 -9.79 -5.82
N TYR A 491 -24.63 -8.93 -6.75
CA TYR A 491 -25.12 -9.40 -8.05
C TYR A 491 -24.05 -10.20 -8.79
N ILE A 492 -22.76 -9.81 -8.70
CA ILE A 492 -21.65 -10.62 -9.22
C ILE A 492 -21.63 -11.99 -8.55
N TYR A 493 -21.66 -12.03 -7.22
CA TYR A 493 -21.65 -13.29 -6.46
C TYR A 493 -22.85 -14.19 -6.78
N GLN A 494 -24.03 -13.62 -7.06
CA GLN A 494 -25.24 -14.34 -7.44
C GLN A 494 -25.29 -14.75 -8.93
N GLY A 495 -24.29 -14.37 -9.74
CA GLY A 495 -24.28 -14.60 -11.18
C GLY A 495 -25.21 -13.64 -11.97
N GLU A 496 -25.82 -12.65 -11.33
CA GLU A 496 -26.70 -11.66 -11.97
C GLU A 496 -25.90 -10.53 -12.65
N ARG A 497 -25.07 -10.89 -13.62
CA ARG A 497 -24.05 -10.02 -14.25
C ARG A 497 -24.62 -8.71 -14.82
N ASP A 498 -25.76 -8.75 -15.51
CA ASP A 498 -26.36 -7.55 -16.10
C ASP A 498 -26.83 -6.54 -15.04
N LYS A 499 -27.39 -7.04 -13.93
CA LYS A 499 -27.78 -6.19 -12.80
C LYS A 499 -26.55 -5.59 -12.13
N ALA A 500 -25.49 -6.38 -11.95
CA ALA A 500 -24.21 -5.90 -11.44
C ALA A 500 -23.65 -4.77 -12.29
N ILE A 501 -23.53 -4.97 -13.61
CA ILE A 501 -23.00 -3.96 -14.54
C ILE A 501 -23.83 -2.68 -14.50
N LYS A 502 -25.17 -2.80 -14.50
CA LYS A 502 -26.08 -1.66 -14.45
C LYS A 502 -25.87 -0.83 -13.18
N VAL A 503 -25.82 -1.47 -12.02
CA VAL A 503 -25.66 -0.80 -10.73
C VAL A 503 -24.26 -0.19 -10.57
N LEU A 504 -23.20 -0.91 -10.96
CA LEU A 504 -21.82 -0.42 -10.91
C LEU A 504 -21.62 0.79 -11.85
N ARG A 505 -22.23 0.79 -13.05
CA ARG A 505 -22.22 1.95 -13.95
C ARG A 505 -22.99 3.14 -13.38
N LYS A 506 -24.12 2.90 -12.69
CA LYS A 506 -24.83 3.96 -11.96
C LYS A 506 -23.94 4.58 -10.89
N ALA A 507 -23.31 3.77 -10.04
CA ALA A 507 -22.38 4.23 -9.01
C ALA A 507 -21.23 5.07 -9.59
N LYS A 508 -20.72 4.68 -10.77
CA LYS A 508 -19.64 5.36 -11.47
C LYS A 508 -20.03 6.71 -12.06
N ASN A 509 -21.19 6.80 -12.70
CA ASN A 509 -21.54 7.91 -13.58
C ASN A 509 -22.44 8.95 -12.92
N SER A 510 -23.19 8.58 -11.88
CA SER A 510 -24.21 9.43 -11.26
C SER A 510 -23.72 10.21 -10.03
N TYR A 511 -22.50 9.97 -9.54
CA TYR A 511 -21.96 10.57 -8.31
C TYR A 511 -20.56 11.12 -8.55
N LYS A 512 -20.27 12.32 -8.02
CA LYS A 512 -18.98 13.01 -8.13
C LYS A 512 -18.68 13.85 -6.89
N ASP A 513 -17.43 14.24 -6.71
CA ASP A 513 -16.94 15.19 -5.71
C ASP A 513 -17.18 14.76 -4.25
N TYR A 514 -17.35 13.46 -4.02
CA TYR A 514 -17.53 12.88 -2.69
C TYR A 514 -16.22 12.40 -2.07
N SER A 515 -16.25 12.21 -0.75
CA SER A 515 -15.13 11.69 0.02
C SER A 515 -14.68 10.32 -0.50
N MET A 516 -13.37 10.12 -0.69
CA MET A 516 -12.80 8.84 -1.15
C MET A 516 -13.26 8.38 -2.55
N GLU A 517 -13.76 9.28 -3.39
CA GLU A 517 -14.26 8.97 -4.75
C GLU A 517 -13.29 8.14 -5.58
N SER A 518 -12.00 8.51 -5.64
CA SER A 518 -11.01 7.78 -6.42
C SER A 518 -10.96 6.31 -6.02
N ARG A 519 -11.06 5.99 -4.72
CA ARG A 519 -11.05 4.61 -4.23
C ARG A 519 -12.30 3.86 -4.66
N THR A 520 -13.48 4.47 -4.54
CA THR A 520 -14.74 3.86 -5.00
C THR A 520 -14.70 3.61 -6.52
N GLN A 521 -14.16 4.54 -7.31
CA GLN A 521 -13.97 4.38 -8.76
C GLN A 521 -13.03 3.22 -9.10
N PHE A 522 -11.93 3.06 -8.37
CA PHE A 522 -11.02 1.92 -8.52
C PHE A 522 -11.71 0.58 -8.22
N ARG A 523 -12.48 0.49 -7.12
CA ARG A 523 -13.27 -0.71 -6.78
C ARG A 523 -14.30 -1.04 -7.86
N ILE A 524 -14.99 -0.04 -8.41
CA ILE A 524 -15.93 -0.23 -9.52
C ILE A 524 -15.21 -0.76 -10.76
N HIS A 525 -14.06 -0.19 -11.10
CA HIS A 525 -13.27 -0.63 -12.25
C HIS A 525 -12.84 -2.09 -12.10
N ALA A 526 -12.32 -2.46 -10.93
CA ALA A 526 -11.89 -3.81 -10.63
C ALA A 526 -13.05 -4.82 -10.68
N ALA A 527 -14.20 -4.49 -10.09
CA ALA A 527 -15.41 -5.31 -10.16
C ALA A 527 -15.92 -5.50 -11.61
N LEU A 528 -15.93 -4.43 -12.42
CA LEU A 528 -16.32 -4.52 -13.83
C LEU A 528 -15.32 -5.30 -14.68
N ALA A 529 -14.03 -5.23 -14.37
CA ALA A 529 -13.01 -6.02 -15.04
C ALA A 529 -13.19 -7.52 -14.76
N LYS A 530 -13.49 -7.88 -13.50
CA LYS A 530 -13.80 -9.27 -13.11
C LYS A 530 -14.98 -9.85 -13.90
N VAL A 531 -16.10 -9.13 -13.98
CA VAL A 531 -17.28 -9.57 -14.76
C VAL A 531 -16.97 -9.77 -16.24
N LYS A 532 -16.05 -8.97 -16.81
CA LYS A 532 -15.63 -9.13 -18.21
C LYS A 532 -14.73 -10.35 -18.41
N ALA A 533 -13.82 -10.62 -17.47
CA ALA A 533 -12.93 -11.78 -17.54
C ALA A 533 -13.72 -13.09 -17.46
N GLU A 534 -14.65 -13.19 -16.49
CA GLU A 534 -15.54 -14.35 -16.35
C GLU A 534 -16.39 -14.59 -17.62
N LYS A 535 -16.77 -13.51 -18.33
CA LYS A 535 -17.50 -13.63 -19.59
C LYS A 535 -16.63 -14.20 -20.72
N ALA A 536 -15.35 -13.82 -20.78
CA ALA A 536 -14.43 -14.35 -21.78
C ALA A 536 -14.12 -15.84 -21.53
N GLU A 537 -13.97 -16.23 -20.27
CA GLU A 537 -13.78 -17.65 -19.87
C GLU A 537 -14.98 -18.52 -20.23
N ASP A 538 -16.21 -18.03 -20.03
CA ASP A 538 -17.43 -18.74 -20.45
C ASP A 538 -17.52 -18.87 -21.98
N GLU A 539 -17.10 -17.84 -22.73
CA GLU A 539 -17.10 -17.89 -24.21
C GLU A 539 -16.03 -18.86 -24.75
N ASP A 540 -14.85 -18.93 -24.11
CA ASP A 540 -13.77 -19.85 -24.48
C ASP A 540 -14.03 -21.31 -24.07
N THR A 541 -14.82 -21.57 -23.02
CA THR A 541 -15.22 -22.94 -22.62
C THR A 541 -16.41 -23.50 -23.41
N HIS A 542 -17.10 -22.66 -24.18
CA HIS A 542 -18.20 -23.04 -25.07
C HIS A 542 -17.79 -23.15 -26.55
N LEU A 543 -16.51 -22.93 -26.86
CA LEU A 543 -15.85 -23.22 -28.15
C LEU A 543 -15.07 -24.54 -28.05
#